data_AF-A0A942FVM0-F1
#
_entry.id   AF-A0A942FVM0-F1
#
_cell.length_a   1.000
_cell.length_b   1.000
_cell.length_c   1.000
_cell.angle_alpha   90.00
_cell.angle_beta   90.00
_cell.angle_gamma   90.00
#
_symmetry.space_group_name_H-M   'P 1'
#
loop_
_entity.id
_entity.type
_entity.pdbx_description
1 polymer ?
#
loop_
_entity_poly.entity_id
_entity_poly.type
_entity_poly.pdbx_seq_one_letter_code
_entity_poly.pdbx_strand_id
1 'polypeptide(L)'
;MWRLWLLGAALLASPALAISYTVQVAALSDQQAAIELRRRLIAEGYEAYLVSVQTEQGVIFRLRVGAFANRAAAVSFAGRMPPLGGATPVPALAEDIPAGLFPLKPQLIASYPYRELSIIPWAEGRALRFQAETEVGPTDAEHRVLRADLVGKPFRAWRAHPQANSWLTRVYNFPLWPANHRDLPAAAREAFERDVLTALAGNLGLSMAAIETFVIRRGEVPFVVRAERRHLLSDEVIPYPALGIPPPGTMLRAGPELTWFGSSPPEGFPTGLPVPVFHPHAVLGQHPAENLPRLEGLQLTGVGWHAQADGGFTRITDFASGKSFRAIAGFPIWAFEEFLLIYLDEQLDLYLLLPPASDL
;
A
#
# COMPACT_ATOMS: atom_id res chain seq x y z
N MET A 1 42.20 -32.15 2.61
CA MET A 1 41.29 -31.02 2.39
C MET A 1 40.31 -30.97 3.55
N TRP A 2 40.49 -30.03 4.48
CA TRP A 2 39.81 -29.99 5.77
C TRP A 2 38.97 -28.71 5.91
N ARG A 3 37.71 -28.92 6.32
CA ARG A 3 36.80 -28.01 7.06
C ARG A 3 36.35 -26.75 6.27
N LEU A 4 35.20 -26.12 6.51
CA LEU A 4 34.42 -25.97 7.74
C LEU A 4 32.99 -25.56 7.35
N TRP A 5 32.00 -26.06 8.09
CA TRP A 5 30.62 -25.58 8.06
C TRP A 5 30.54 -24.11 8.49
N LEU A 6 29.77 -23.29 7.77
CA LEU A 6 29.23 -22.04 8.30
C LEU A 6 27.70 -22.05 8.12
N LEU A 7 27.04 -22.50 9.19
CA LEU A 7 25.71 -22.05 9.57
C LEU A 7 25.73 -20.52 9.64
N GLY A 8 25.15 -19.86 8.62
CA GLY A 8 24.84 -18.44 8.65
C GLY A 8 23.47 -18.27 9.29
N ALA A 9 23.49 -17.83 10.55
CA ALA A 9 22.33 -17.58 11.39
C ALA A 9 21.26 -16.74 10.66
N ALA A 10 20.00 -17.13 10.85
CA ALA A 10 18.85 -16.31 10.58
C ALA A 10 19.03 -14.94 11.27
N LEU A 11 19.15 -13.89 10.47
CA LEU A 11 18.90 -12.53 10.92
C LEU A 11 17.40 -12.44 11.23
N LEU A 12 17.04 -12.82 12.46
CA LEU A 12 15.79 -12.37 13.07
C LEU A 12 15.82 -10.84 13.00
N ALA A 13 14.96 -10.29 12.15
CA ALA A 13 14.65 -8.87 12.19
C ALA A 13 14.31 -8.51 13.64
N SER A 14 15.06 -7.58 14.23
CA SER A 14 14.70 -7.05 15.54
C SER A 14 13.27 -6.51 15.46
N PRO A 15 12.38 -6.83 16.42
CA PRO A 15 11.10 -6.15 16.48
C PRO A 15 11.42 -4.71 16.87
N ALA A 16 11.42 -3.80 15.90
CA ALA A 16 11.20 -2.40 16.22
C ALA A 16 9.94 -2.37 17.09
N LEU A 17 10.03 -1.85 18.31
CA LEU A 17 8.88 -1.71 19.21
C LEU A 17 7.70 -1.20 18.39
N ALA A 18 6.68 -2.04 18.19
CA ALA A 18 5.54 -1.70 17.37
C ALA A 18 4.71 -0.65 18.13
N ILE A 19 5.10 0.62 17.98
CA ILE A 19 4.44 1.76 18.60
C ILE A 19 3.00 1.78 18.09
N SER A 20 2.06 1.51 19.00
CA SER A 20 0.64 1.61 18.68
C SER A 20 0.17 3.06 18.84
N TYR A 21 -0.84 3.42 18.05
CA TYR A 21 -1.50 4.72 18.09
C TYR A 21 -2.95 4.54 18.53
N THR A 22 -3.55 5.62 19.02
CA THR A 22 -4.95 5.67 19.45
C THR A 22 -5.49 7.07 19.12
N VAL A 23 -6.78 7.29 19.30
CA VAL A 23 -7.37 8.63 19.16
C VAL A 23 -7.80 9.12 20.52
N GLN A 24 -7.22 10.23 20.98
CA GLN A 24 -7.68 10.90 22.19
C GLN A 24 -8.85 11.80 21.84
N VAL A 25 -9.98 11.58 22.50
CA VAL A 25 -11.23 12.31 22.23
C VAL A 25 -11.54 13.34 23.30
N ALA A 26 -11.07 13.14 24.54
CA ALA A 26 -11.27 14.08 25.64
C ALA A 26 -10.22 13.88 26.74
N ALA A 27 -10.04 14.90 27.57
CA ALA A 27 -9.31 14.84 28.83
C ALA A 27 -10.14 15.56 29.90
N LEU A 28 -10.53 14.83 30.95
CA LEU A 28 -11.45 15.31 31.98
C LEU A 28 -10.81 15.21 33.37
N SER A 29 -11.11 16.15 34.25
CA SER A 29 -10.72 16.10 35.68
C SER A 29 -11.78 15.41 36.54
N ASP A 30 -13.02 15.28 36.05
CA ASP A 30 -14.11 14.57 36.73
C ASP A 30 -14.18 13.11 36.24
N GLN A 31 -13.96 12.17 37.18
CA GLN A 31 -14.00 10.74 36.92
C GLN A 31 -15.37 10.26 36.46
N GLN A 32 -16.45 10.75 37.06
CA GLN A 32 -17.80 10.29 36.76
C GLN A 32 -18.21 10.72 35.36
N ALA A 33 -17.91 11.97 35.00
CA ALA A 33 -18.12 12.47 33.64
C ALA A 33 -17.31 11.68 32.60
N ALA A 34 -16.07 11.30 32.91
CA ALA A 34 -15.23 10.49 32.03
C ALA A 34 -15.81 9.08 31.81
N ILE A 35 -16.33 8.44 32.86
CA ILE A 35 -16.97 7.12 32.80
C ILE A 35 -18.25 7.17 31.96
N GLU A 36 -19.08 8.20 32.15
CA GLU A 36 -20.32 8.37 31.40
C GLU A 36 -20.06 8.62 29.91
N LEU A 37 -19.09 9.45 29.58
CA LEU A 37 -18.70 9.70 28.19
C LEU A 37 -18.15 8.43 27.53
N ARG A 38 -17.31 7.66 28.24
CA ARG A 38 -16.84 6.34 27.76
C ARG A 38 -18.01 5.41 27.45
N ARG A 39 -18.99 5.30 28.36
CA ARG A 39 -20.16 4.42 28.17
C ARG A 39 -20.96 4.82 26.93
N ARG A 40 -21.12 6.12 26.69
CA ARG A 40 -21.79 6.65 25.49
C ARG A 40 -21.06 6.23 24.21
N LEU A 41 -19.74 6.40 24.17
CA LEU A 41 -18.92 6.00 23.02
C LEU A 41 -19.04 4.50 22.71
N ILE A 42 -18.98 3.66 23.76
CA ILE A 42 -19.15 2.20 23.60
C ILE A 42 -20.54 1.88 23.04
N ALA A 43 -21.60 2.54 23.53
CA ALA A 43 -22.96 2.35 23.03
C ALA A 43 -23.12 2.80 21.56
N GLU A 44 -22.34 3.79 21.11
CA GLU A 44 -22.26 4.24 19.72
C GLU A 44 -21.35 3.36 18.84
N GLY A 45 -20.72 2.34 19.41
CA GLY A 45 -19.87 1.39 18.70
C GLY A 45 -18.39 1.74 18.65
N TYR A 46 -17.97 2.80 19.34
CA TYR A 46 -16.56 3.17 19.50
C TYR A 46 -15.98 2.46 20.72
N GLU A 47 -15.08 1.51 20.49
CA GLU A 47 -14.41 0.83 21.57
C GLU A 47 -13.44 1.80 22.26
N ALA A 48 -13.80 2.20 23.49
CA ALA A 48 -13.21 3.31 24.22
C ALA A 48 -12.68 2.91 25.61
N TYR A 49 -11.56 3.49 26.03
CA TYR A 49 -10.91 3.24 27.31
C TYR A 49 -10.39 4.53 27.95
N LEU A 50 -10.21 4.48 29.27
CA LEU A 50 -9.71 5.60 30.08
C LEU A 50 -8.28 5.32 30.53
N VAL A 51 -7.43 6.34 30.47
CA VAL A 51 -6.09 6.34 31.07
C VAL A 51 -6.04 7.46 32.11
N SER A 52 -5.62 7.12 33.32
CA SER A 52 -5.48 8.10 34.41
C SER A 52 -4.06 8.59 34.47
N VAL A 53 -3.87 9.91 34.46
CA VAL A 53 -2.55 10.55 34.54
C VAL A 53 -2.52 11.45 35.77
N GLN A 54 -1.55 11.21 36.65
CA GLN A 54 -1.29 12.08 37.79
C GLN A 54 -0.61 13.36 37.32
N THR A 55 -1.14 14.51 37.73
CA THR A 55 -0.55 15.83 37.47
C THR A 55 -0.43 16.62 38.77
N GLU A 56 0.32 17.71 38.76
CA GLU A 56 0.45 18.61 39.92
C GLU A 56 -0.91 19.18 40.38
N GLN A 57 -1.88 19.25 39.46
CA GLN A 57 -3.22 19.81 39.68
C GLN A 57 -4.27 18.73 40.01
N GLY A 58 -3.87 17.46 40.09
CA GLY A 58 -4.75 16.31 40.34
C GLY A 58 -4.75 15.28 39.21
N VAL A 59 -5.70 14.35 39.27
CA VAL A 59 -5.83 13.27 38.28
C VAL A 59 -6.56 13.77 37.03
N ILE A 60 -5.98 13.53 35.86
CA ILE A 60 -6.63 13.73 34.57
C ILE A 60 -6.97 12.39 33.94
N PHE A 61 -8.23 12.22 33.55
CA PHE A 61 -8.74 11.05 32.84
C PHE A 61 -8.75 11.32 31.33
N ARG A 62 -7.82 10.70 30.61
CA ARG A 62 -7.76 10.75 29.14
C ARG A 62 -8.67 9.67 28.56
N LEU A 63 -9.66 10.10 27.77
CA LEU A 63 -10.55 9.20 27.05
C LEU A 63 -9.99 8.96 25.65
N ARG A 64 -9.80 7.68 25.32
CA ARG A 64 -9.16 7.21 24.09
C ARG A 64 -10.05 6.19 23.37
N VAL A 65 -9.94 6.14 22.05
CA VAL A 65 -10.73 5.28 21.16
C VAL A 65 -9.81 4.60 20.16
N GLY A 66 -10.06 3.31 19.93
CA GLY A 66 -9.34 2.53 18.92
C GLY A 66 -7.88 2.23 19.28
N ALA A 67 -7.33 1.26 18.55
CA ALA A 67 -5.89 0.97 18.53
C ALA A 67 -5.45 0.76 17.08
N PHE A 68 -4.41 1.47 16.67
CA PHE A 68 -3.92 1.53 15.31
C PHE A 68 -2.44 1.17 15.26
N ALA A 69 -2.01 0.46 14.23
CA ALA A 69 -0.62 0.05 14.07
C ALA A 69 0.28 1.20 13.56
N ASN A 70 -0.30 2.25 12.98
CA ASN A 70 0.45 3.44 12.57
C ASN A 70 -0.34 4.73 12.75
N ARG A 71 0.39 5.86 12.75
CA ARG A 71 -0.18 7.20 12.91
C ARG A 71 -1.19 7.54 11.82
N ALA A 72 -0.93 7.11 10.57
CA ALA A 72 -1.76 7.44 9.43
C ALA A 72 -3.19 6.90 9.58
N ALA A 73 -3.34 5.65 10.03
CA ALA A 73 -4.65 5.07 10.34
C ALA A 73 -5.37 5.84 11.47
N ALA A 74 -4.66 6.22 12.55
CA ALA A 74 -5.24 7.00 13.64
C ALA A 74 -5.69 8.41 13.20
N VAL A 75 -4.93 9.07 12.32
CA VAL A 75 -5.29 10.38 11.73
C VAL A 75 -6.56 10.25 10.90
N SER A 76 -6.64 9.26 10.02
CA SER A 76 -7.82 9.01 9.18
C SER A 76 -9.06 8.78 10.05
N PHE A 77 -8.94 7.93 11.08
CA PHE A 77 -10.04 7.67 12.02
C PHE A 77 -10.48 8.92 12.79
N ALA A 78 -9.53 9.67 13.38
CA ALA A 78 -9.80 10.88 14.15
C ALA A 78 -10.50 11.96 13.30
N GLY A 79 -10.10 12.12 12.03
CA GLY A 79 -10.68 13.09 11.11
C GLY A 79 -12.18 12.87 10.83
N ARG A 80 -12.67 11.64 11.04
CA ARG A 80 -14.09 11.30 10.85
C ARG A 80 -14.91 11.28 12.13
N MET A 81 -14.25 11.28 13.29
CA MET A 81 -14.97 11.29 14.56
C MET A 81 -15.62 12.66 14.79
N PRO A 82 -16.88 12.71 15.29
CA PRO A 82 -17.48 13.96 15.69
C PRO A 82 -16.72 14.58 16.87
N PRO A 83 -16.74 15.92 17.04
CA PRO A 83 -16.27 16.56 18.26
C PRO A 83 -17.02 16.03 19.49
N LEU A 84 -16.28 15.76 20.57
CA LEU A 84 -16.83 15.19 21.80
C LEU A 84 -16.49 16.09 22.98
N GLY A 85 -17.51 16.56 23.70
CA GLY A 85 -17.31 17.44 24.86
C GLY A 85 -16.59 18.76 24.54
N GLY A 86 -16.74 19.27 23.30
CA GLY A 86 -16.07 20.50 22.85
C GLY A 86 -14.62 20.32 22.37
N ALA A 87 -14.06 19.11 22.49
CA ALA A 87 -12.73 18.79 21.98
C ALA A 87 -12.80 18.09 20.61
N THR A 88 -11.85 18.41 19.75
CA THR A 88 -11.63 17.69 18.50
C THR A 88 -10.80 16.43 18.78
N PRO A 89 -11.22 15.26 18.28
CA PRO A 89 -10.43 14.03 18.35
C PRO A 89 -9.05 14.20 17.70
N VAL A 90 -8.00 13.74 18.37
CA VAL A 90 -6.62 13.85 17.88
C VAL A 90 -5.87 12.52 17.98
N PRO A 91 -5.00 12.19 17.01
CA PRO A 91 -4.15 11.01 17.11
C PRO A 91 -3.15 11.18 18.27
N ALA A 92 -2.99 10.13 19.06
CA ALA A 92 -2.06 10.06 20.19
C ALA A 92 -1.28 8.75 20.16
N LEU A 93 -0.15 8.72 20.87
CA LEU A 93 0.53 7.46 21.18
C LEU A 93 -0.35 6.64 22.12
N ALA A 94 -0.42 5.35 21.84
CA ALA A 94 -1.15 4.44 22.70
C ALA A 94 -0.26 4.04 23.89
N GLU A 95 -0.56 4.63 25.03
CA GLU A 95 -0.03 4.20 26.32
C GLU A 95 -1.12 3.38 27.03
N ASP A 96 -0.71 2.26 27.64
CA ASP A 96 -1.57 1.44 28.51
C ASP A 96 -2.90 0.98 27.89
N ILE A 97 -2.88 0.52 26.62
CA ILE A 97 -4.06 -0.15 26.04
C ILE A 97 -4.36 -1.40 26.88
N PRO A 98 -5.59 -1.54 27.43
CA PRO A 98 -5.96 -2.75 28.15
C PRO A 98 -5.82 -4.00 27.27
N ALA A 99 -5.19 -5.04 27.82
CA ALA A 99 -4.93 -6.28 27.10
C ALA A 99 -6.22 -6.89 26.54
N GLY A 100 -6.16 -7.39 25.31
CA GLY A 100 -7.30 -8.00 24.63
C GLY A 100 -8.43 -7.03 24.27
N LEU A 101 -8.32 -5.73 24.55
CA LEU A 101 -9.38 -4.76 24.23
C LEU A 101 -9.64 -4.68 22.73
N PHE A 102 -8.56 -4.57 21.96
CA PHE A 102 -8.58 -4.48 20.49
C PHE A 102 -7.93 -5.73 19.90
N PRO A 103 -8.72 -6.69 19.38
CA PRO A 103 -8.21 -7.93 18.79
C PRO A 103 -7.60 -7.72 17.40
N LEU A 104 -7.79 -6.54 16.79
CA LEU A 104 -7.19 -6.17 15.52
C LEU A 104 -6.76 -4.69 15.57
N LYS A 105 -5.61 -4.39 14.97
CA LYS A 105 -4.99 -3.06 14.86
C LYS A 105 -4.85 -2.70 13.38
N PRO A 106 -5.69 -1.81 12.84
CA PRO A 106 -5.57 -1.37 11.46
C PRO A 106 -4.25 -0.63 11.21
N GLN A 107 -3.59 -0.97 10.11
CA GLN A 107 -2.41 -0.30 9.58
C GLN A 107 -2.76 0.25 8.19
N LEU A 108 -2.75 1.57 8.01
CA LEU A 108 -2.93 2.17 6.68
C LEU A 108 -1.64 1.98 5.87
N ILE A 109 -1.68 1.19 4.80
CA ILE A 109 -0.53 0.82 3.98
C ILE A 109 -0.29 1.83 2.85
N ALA A 110 -1.38 2.23 2.19
CA ALA A 110 -1.34 3.16 1.07
C ALA A 110 -2.71 3.80 0.86
N SER A 111 -2.70 5.00 0.31
CA SER A 111 -3.91 5.73 -0.10
C SER A 111 -3.76 6.09 -1.57
N TYR A 112 -4.82 5.86 -2.33
CA TYR A 112 -4.87 6.15 -3.76
C TYR A 112 -6.09 7.02 -4.07
N PRO A 113 -6.00 7.95 -5.02
CA PRO A 113 -7.19 8.59 -5.53
C PRO A 113 -8.11 7.54 -6.16
N TYR A 114 -9.42 7.74 -6.08
CA TYR A 114 -10.42 6.88 -6.69
C TYR A 114 -10.38 6.97 -8.23
N ARG A 115 -9.40 6.29 -8.82
CA ARG A 115 -9.21 6.16 -10.27
C ARG A 115 -8.21 5.05 -10.56
N GLU A 116 -8.46 4.31 -11.65
CA GLU A 116 -7.49 3.39 -12.28
C GLU A 116 -6.74 2.45 -11.30
N LEU A 117 -7.47 1.96 -10.30
CA LEU A 117 -7.02 0.93 -9.36
C LEU A 117 -7.67 -0.40 -9.70
N SER A 118 -6.91 -1.48 -9.61
CA SER A 118 -7.42 -2.83 -9.73
C SER A 118 -6.70 -3.78 -8.79
N ILE A 119 -7.37 -4.87 -8.40
CA ILE A 119 -6.73 -5.99 -7.75
C ILE A 119 -6.55 -7.10 -8.78
N ILE A 120 -5.33 -7.57 -8.93
CA ILE A 120 -4.92 -8.58 -9.90
C ILE A 120 -4.47 -9.87 -9.18
N PRO A 121 -4.56 -11.03 -9.84
CA PRO A 121 -3.95 -12.27 -9.35
C PRO A 121 -2.43 -12.11 -9.13
N TRP A 122 -1.90 -12.76 -8.10
CA TRP A 122 -0.45 -12.71 -7.82
C TRP A 122 0.06 -14.01 -7.19
N ALA A 123 0.31 -15.04 -8.00
CA ALA A 123 0.70 -16.38 -7.54
C ALA A 123 -0.23 -16.87 -6.40
N GLU A 124 0.32 -17.03 -5.19
CA GLU A 124 -0.41 -17.48 -3.99
C GLU A 124 -1.27 -16.39 -3.33
N GLY A 125 -1.23 -15.14 -3.81
CA GLY A 125 -1.97 -14.02 -3.23
C GLY A 125 -2.57 -13.08 -4.27
N ARG A 126 -2.58 -11.79 -3.95
CA ARG A 126 -3.08 -10.72 -4.81
C ARG A 126 -2.06 -9.59 -4.93
N ALA A 127 -2.23 -8.75 -5.94
CA ALA A 127 -1.53 -7.47 -5.99
C ALA A 127 -2.51 -6.35 -6.30
N LEU A 128 -2.33 -5.22 -5.62
CA LEU A 128 -2.96 -3.97 -6.01
C LEU A 128 -2.13 -3.37 -7.14
N ARG A 129 -2.81 -2.94 -8.21
CA ARG A 129 -2.22 -2.21 -9.33
C ARG A 129 -2.91 -0.85 -9.45
N PHE A 130 -2.13 0.22 -9.33
CA PHE A 130 -2.60 1.58 -9.53
C PHE A 130 -1.84 2.22 -10.69
N GLN A 131 -2.56 2.75 -11.67
CA GLN A 131 -1.97 3.39 -12.83
C GLN A 131 -2.46 4.83 -12.97
N ALA A 132 -1.56 5.80 -12.89
CA ALA A 132 -1.91 7.18 -13.18
C ALA A 132 -2.09 7.39 -14.68
N GLU A 133 -3.04 8.25 -15.03
CA GLU A 133 -3.24 8.78 -16.39
C GLU A 133 -2.72 10.23 -16.42
N THR A 134 -1.99 10.58 -17.47
CA THR A 134 -1.46 11.93 -17.71
C THR A 134 -1.90 12.41 -19.09
N GLU A 135 -1.63 13.68 -19.42
CA GLU A 135 -1.93 14.24 -20.75
C GLU A 135 -1.27 13.45 -21.90
N VAL A 136 -0.12 12.82 -21.63
CA VAL A 136 0.65 12.03 -22.61
C VAL A 136 0.33 10.53 -22.57
N GLY A 137 -0.67 10.14 -21.78
CA GLY A 137 -1.14 8.76 -21.60
C GLY A 137 -0.85 8.17 -20.22
N PRO A 138 -0.99 6.84 -20.08
CA PRO A 138 -0.76 6.16 -18.82
C PRO A 138 0.71 6.17 -18.44
N THR A 139 1.01 6.09 -17.14
CA THR A 139 2.37 5.82 -16.64
C THR A 139 2.58 4.33 -16.41
N ASP A 140 3.81 3.88 -16.14
CA ASP A 140 4.00 2.55 -15.54
C ASP A 140 3.24 2.49 -14.19
N ALA A 141 2.62 1.35 -13.92
CA ALA A 141 1.72 1.21 -12.79
C ALA A 141 2.51 0.90 -11.52
N GLU A 142 2.11 1.51 -10.41
CA GLU A 142 2.56 1.08 -9.08
C GLU A 142 1.84 -0.22 -8.72
N HIS A 143 2.61 -1.18 -8.21
CA HIS A 143 2.13 -2.46 -7.74
C HIS A 143 2.46 -2.62 -6.26
N ARG A 144 1.55 -3.22 -5.50
CA ARG A 144 1.77 -3.68 -4.13
C ARG A 144 1.29 -5.11 -3.99
N VAL A 145 2.19 -5.99 -3.59
CA VAL A 145 1.84 -7.39 -3.31
C VAL A 145 1.10 -7.43 -1.98
N LEU A 146 -0.10 -8.02 -2.00
CA LEU A 146 -0.97 -8.22 -0.85
C LEU A 146 -0.68 -9.59 -0.26
N ARG A 147 0.46 -9.67 0.44
CA ARG A 147 0.91 -10.80 1.25
C ARG A 147 1.64 -10.27 2.48
N ALA A 148 1.37 -10.82 3.66
CA ALA A 148 1.88 -10.31 4.94
C ALA A 148 3.42 -10.06 4.96
N ASP A 149 4.21 -10.93 4.33
CA ASP A 149 5.67 -10.84 4.25
C ASP A 149 6.21 -9.82 3.23
N LEU A 150 5.35 -9.35 2.32
CA LEU A 150 5.69 -8.42 1.24
C LEU A 150 4.96 -7.06 1.38
N VAL A 151 4.17 -6.87 2.44
CA VAL A 151 3.45 -5.61 2.67
C VAL A 151 4.45 -4.48 2.89
N GLY A 152 4.46 -3.52 1.96
CA GLY A 152 5.09 -2.21 2.19
C GLY A 152 6.15 -1.80 1.18
N LYS A 153 6.61 -2.68 0.28
CA LYS A 153 7.52 -2.29 -0.81
C LYS A 153 6.77 -2.18 -2.15
N PRO A 154 6.33 -0.97 -2.56
CA PRO A 154 5.79 -0.79 -3.88
C PRO A 154 6.89 -1.00 -4.93
N PHE A 155 6.50 -1.48 -6.10
CA PHE A 155 7.37 -1.47 -7.27
C PHE A 155 6.59 -0.96 -8.48
N ARG A 156 7.29 -0.39 -9.45
CA ARG A 156 6.67 0.09 -10.69
C ARG A 156 6.93 -0.87 -11.85
N ALA A 157 5.90 -1.09 -12.65
CA ALA A 157 5.93 -1.91 -13.84
C ALA A 157 4.74 -1.61 -14.75
N TRP A 158 4.94 -1.72 -16.06
CA TRP A 158 3.86 -1.81 -17.04
C TRP A 158 3.16 -3.17 -16.97
N ARG A 159 3.96 -4.22 -16.89
CA ARG A 159 3.57 -5.64 -16.79
C ARG A 159 4.46 -6.29 -15.76
N ALA A 160 3.89 -7.14 -14.91
CA ALA A 160 4.64 -7.92 -13.96
C ALA A 160 4.03 -9.32 -13.83
N HIS A 161 4.89 -10.32 -13.69
CA HIS A 161 4.52 -11.70 -13.46
C HIS A 161 5.30 -12.24 -12.24
N PRO A 162 4.61 -12.74 -11.20
CA PRO A 162 5.27 -13.34 -10.06
C PRO A 162 5.96 -14.65 -10.44
N GLN A 163 7.04 -14.97 -9.74
CA GLN A 163 7.74 -16.24 -9.81
C GLN A 163 7.94 -16.79 -8.38
N ALA A 164 8.45 -18.02 -8.28
CA ALA A 164 8.77 -18.63 -6.99
C ALA A 164 9.79 -17.79 -6.20
N ASN A 165 9.79 -17.94 -4.87
CA ASN A 165 10.74 -17.33 -3.95
C ASN A 165 10.83 -15.80 -4.08
N SER A 166 9.69 -15.11 -4.14
CA SER A 166 9.61 -13.64 -4.18
C SER A 166 10.32 -12.98 -5.37
N TRP A 167 10.66 -13.77 -6.40
CA TRP A 167 11.09 -13.25 -7.69
C TRP A 167 9.88 -12.78 -8.50
N LEU A 168 10.13 -11.83 -9.39
CA LEU A 168 9.18 -11.47 -10.43
C LEU A 168 9.92 -11.14 -11.72
N THR A 169 9.24 -11.29 -12.84
CA THR A 169 9.62 -10.66 -14.10
C THR A 169 8.78 -9.41 -14.30
N ARG A 170 9.41 -8.29 -14.67
CA ARG A 170 8.69 -7.04 -14.96
C ARG A 170 9.18 -6.34 -16.20
N VAL A 171 8.29 -5.57 -16.80
CA VAL A 171 8.56 -4.55 -17.81
C VAL A 171 8.40 -3.18 -17.17
N TYR A 172 9.41 -2.32 -17.23
CA TYR A 172 9.43 -1.08 -16.47
C TYR A 172 10.17 0.05 -17.19
N ASN A 173 9.96 1.29 -16.72
CA ASN A 173 10.70 2.45 -17.19
C ASN A 173 12.08 2.49 -16.54
N PHE A 174 13.13 2.40 -17.35
CA PHE A 174 14.50 2.62 -16.92
C PHE A 174 14.91 4.06 -17.26
N PRO A 175 14.91 4.98 -16.27
CA PRO A 175 15.24 6.37 -16.52
C PRO A 175 16.71 6.50 -16.94
N LEU A 176 16.97 7.31 -17.95
CA LEU A 176 18.33 7.51 -18.47
C LEU A 176 19.18 8.40 -17.57
N TRP A 177 18.58 9.07 -16.59
CA TRP A 177 19.26 9.72 -15.48
C TRP A 177 18.34 9.77 -14.26
N PRO A 178 18.89 9.76 -13.03
CA PRO A 178 18.09 9.72 -11.81
C PRO A 178 17.36 11.05 -11.59
N ALA A 179 16.16 11.01 -10.99
CA ALA A 179 15.30 12.19 -10.87
C ALA A 179 15.94 13.39 -10.15
N ASN A 180 16.88 13.15 -9.22
CA ASN A 180 17.64 14.19 -8.54
C ASN A 180 18.65 14.93 -9.44
N HIS A 181 18.86 14.48 -10.68
CA HIS A 181 19.67 15.18 -11.69
C HIS A 181 18.87 16.21 -12.48
N ARG A 182 17.58 16.40 -12.17
CA ARG A 182 16.70 17.36 -12.87
C ARG A 182 17.26 18.79 -12.90
N ASP A 183 17.91 19.21 -11.83
CA ASP A 183 18.45 20.56 -11.67
C ASP A 183 19.86 20.74 -12.26
N LEU A 184 20.45 19.66 -12.80
CA LEU A 184 21.76 19.75 -13.46
C LEU A 184 21.67 20.48 -14.81
N PRO A 185 22.76 21.16 -15.23
CA PRO A 185 22.85 21.74 -16.56
C PRO A 185 22.53 20.72 -17.66
N ALA A 186 21.90 21.16 -18.74
CA ALA A 186 21.47 20.27 -19.84
C ALA A 186 22.62 19.40 -20.38
N ALA A 187 23.80 20.00 -20.59
CA ALA A 187 24.99 19.28 -21.05
C ALA A 187 25.42 18.13 -20.11
N ALA A 188 25.25 18.28 -18.79
CA ALA A 188 25.57 17.23 -17.83
C ALA A 188 24.54 16.09 -17.88
N ARG A 189 23.26 16.41 -18.07
CA ARG A 189 22.20 15.42 -18.27
C ARG A 189 22.39 14.64 -19.58
N GLU A 190 22.74 15.33 -20.66
CA GLU A 190 23.03 14.72 -21.97
C GLU A 190 24.27 13.82 -21.93
N ALA A 191 25.31 14.21 -21.18
CA ALA A 191 26.48 13.37 -20.98
C ALA A 191 26.12 12.07 -20.23
N PHE A 192 25.37 12.18 -19.14
CA PHE A 192 24.93 11.00 -18.38
C PHE A 192 24.02 10.09 -19.22
N GLU A 193 23.08 10.67 -19.96
CA GLU A 193 22.23 9.93 -20.90
C GLU A 193 23.07 9.15 -21.92
N ARG A 194 24.08 9.80 -22.52
CA ARG A 194 24.98 9.15 -23.48
C ARG A 194 25.77 8.01 -22.85
N ASP A 195 26.26 8.17 -21.64
CA ASP A 195 27.03 7.13 -20.94
C ASP A 195 26.17 5.90 -20.64
N VAL A 196 24.95 6.12 -20.16
CA VAL A 196 23.96 5.05 -19.92
C VAL A 196 23.60 4.33 -21.22
N LEU A 197 23.32 5.08 -22.30
CA LEU A 197 23.01 4.49 -23.60
C LEU A 197 24.19 3.72 -24.18
N THR A 198 25.42 4.20 -24.00
CA THR A 198 26.64 3.50 -24.45
C THR A 198 26.78 2.16 -23.73
N ALA A 199 26.60 2.14 -22.41
CA ALA A 199 26.64 0.90 -21.63
C ALA A 199 25.54 -0.09 -22.05
N LEU A 200 24.31 0.40 -22.26
CA LEU A 200 23.20 -0.44 -22.71
C LEU A 200 23.44 -0.98 -24.13
N ALA A 201 23.94 -0.15 -25.05
CA ALA A 201 24.23 -0.54 -26.42
C ALA A 201 25.32 -1.64 -26.46
N GLY A 202 26.39 -1.46 -25.68
CA GLY A 202 27.44 -2.47 -25.53
C GLY A 202 26.91 -3.80 -25.00
N ASN A 203 26.05 -3.77 -23.97
CA ASN A 203 25.46 -4.98 -23.38
C ASN A 203 24.50 -5.71 -24.33
N LEU A 204 23.87 -5.00 -25.27
CA LEU A 204 22.90 -5.55 -26.21
C LEU A 204 23.48 -5.82 -27.60
N GLY A 205 24.75 -5.46 -27.84
CA GLY A 205 25.39 -5.57 -29.16
C GLY A 205 24.80 -4.61 -30.21
N LEU A 206 24.31 -3.45 -29.79
CA LEU A 206 23.68 -2.44 -30.65
C LEU A 206 24.63 -1.28 -30.97
N SER A 207 24.38 -0.59 -32.08
CA SER A 207 25.00 0.71 -32.35
C SER A 207 24.29 1.82 -31.56
N MET A 208 24.96 2.96 -31.37
CA MET A 208 24.36 4.12 -30.73
C MET A 208 23.11 4.62 -31.47
N ALA A 209 23.17 4.69 -32.80
CA ALA A 209 22.02 5.07 -33.61
C ALA A 209 20.84 4.09 -33.44
N ALA A 210 21.11 2.80 -33.28
CA ALA A 210 20.05 1.80 -33.07
C ALA A 210 19.40 1.95 -31.68
N ILE A 211 20.18 2.10 -30.61
CA ILE A 211 19.62 2.22 -29.26
C ILE A 211 18.83 3.52 -29.06
N GLU A 212 19.24 4.61 -29.71
CA GLU A 212 18.53 5.90 -29.65
C GLU A 212 17.08 5.79 -30.15
N THR A 213 16.79 4.86 -31.06
CA THR A 213 15.43 4.62 -31.56
C THR A 213 14.49 4.01 -30.50
N PHE A 214 15.02 3.46 -29.41
CA PHE A 214 14.25 2.91 -28.28
C PHE A 214 14.00 3.94 -27.16
N VAL A 215 14.58 5.13 -27.25
CA VAL A 215 14.46 6.13 -26.19
C VAL A 215 13.13 6.86 -26.29
N ILE A 216 12.38 6.84 -25.20
CA ILE A 216 11.11 7.53 -25.05
C ILE A 216 11.37 8.86 -24.33
N ARG A 217 11.11 9.96 -25.04
CA ARG A 217 11.26 11.33 -24.53
C ARG A 217 9.90 11.93 -24.21
N ARG A 218 9.19 11.30 -23.28
CA ARG A 218 7.91 11.80 -22.75
C ARG A 218 8.12 12.24 -21.30
N GLY A 219 7.63 13.42 -20.97
CA GLY A 219 7.86 14.02 -19.66
C GLY A 219 9.29 14.56 -19.52
N GLU A 220 9.74 14.69 -18.27
CA GLU A 220 10.96 15.42 -17.93
C GLU A 220 12.23 14.58 -18.03
N VAL A 221 12.12 13.27 -17.77
CA VAL A 221 13.24 12.32 -17.74
C VAL A 221 13.08 11.35 -18.90
N PRO A 222 13.93 11.39 -19.94
CA PRO A 222 14.00 10.35 -20.95
C PRO A 222 14.22 8.97 -20.33
N PHE A 223 13.59 7.96 -20.90
CA PHE A 223 13.71 6.59 -20.42
C PHE A 223 13.71 5.59 -21.59
N VAL A 224 14.23 4.41 -21.33
CA VAL A 224 13.97 3.22 -22.17
C VAL A 224 13.09 2.27 -21.38
N VAL A 225 12.22 1.53 -22.06
CA VAL A 225 11.47 0.46 -21.40
C VAL A 225 12.30 -0.81 -21.45
N ARG A 226 12.48 -1.47 -20.31
CA ARG A 226 13.30 -2.68 -20.17
C ARG A 226 12.51 -3.81 -19.53
N ALA A 227 12.98 -5.04 -19.74
CA ALA A 227 12.57 -6.20 -18.96
C ALA A 227 13.67 -6.65 -18.02
N GLU A 228 13.28 -7.10 -16.83
CA GLU A 228 14.20 -7.71 -15.88
C GLU A 228 13.50 -8.74 -15.01
N ARG A 229 14.30 -9.61 -14.41
CA ARG A 229 13.93 -10.42 -13.26
C ARG A 229 14.43 -9.72 -11.99
N ARG A 230 13.58 -9.57 -10.99
CA ARG A 230 13.92 -8.88 -9.74
C ARG A 230 13.42 -9.66 -8.54
N HIS A 231 14.22 -9.72 -7.49
CA HIS A 231 13.79 -10.23 -6.20
C HIS A 231 13.14 -9.11 -5.38
N LEU A 232 11.97 -9.33 -4.78
CA LEU A 232 11.22 -8.28 -4.06
C LEU A 232 11.78 -7.95 -2.68
N LEU A 233 12.48 -8.89 -2.06
CA LEU A 233 12.99 -8.75 -0.70
C LEU A 233 14.48 -8.36 -0.64
N SER A 234 15.21 -8.45 -1.76
CA SER A 234 16.62 -8.05 -1.87
C SER A 234 16.80 -7.05 -3.03
N ASP A 235 18.01 -6.52 -3.19
CA ASP A 235 18.36 -5.63 -4.30
C ASP A 235 18.83 -6.39 -5.55
N GLU A 236 18.63 -7.72 -5.59
CA GLU A 236 19.06 -8.57 -6.69
C GLU A 236 18.20 -8.35 -7.95
N VAL A 237 18.87 -8.07 -9.07
CA VAL A 237 18.26 -7.79 -10.37
C VAL A 237 19.05 -8.48 -11.47
N ILE A 238 18.34 -9.14 -12.37
CA ILE A 238 18.90 -9.78 -13.58
C ILE A 238 18.21 -9.15 -14.80
N PRO A 239 18.89 -8.24 -15.53
CA PRO A 239 18.30 -7.63 -16.71
C PRO A 239 18.14 -8.65 -17.84
N TYR A 240 17.05 -8.55 -18.60
CA TYR A 240 16.89 -9.27 -19.85
C TYR A 240 17.43 -8.45 -21.02
N PRO A 241 17.91 -9.10 -22.10
CA PRO A 241 18.35 -8.41 -23.31
C PRO A 241 17.15 -8.01 -24.16
N ALA A 242 16.28 -7.15 -23.61
CA ALA A 242 15.06 -6.71 -24.28
C ALA A 242 14.77 -5.22 -24.02
N LEU A 243 14.36 -4.52 -25.08
CA LEU A 243 13.96 -3.10 -25.04
C LEU A 243 12.56 -2.91 -25.61
N GLY A 244 11.80 -1.99 -25.02
CA GLY A 244 10.46 -1.65 -25.47
C GLY A 244 10.47 -0.71 -26.66
N ILE A 245 9.75 -1.09 -27.71
CA ILE A 245 9.57 -0.30 -28.93
C ILE A 245 8.67 0.90 -28.62
N PRO A 246 9.14 2.15 -28.79
CA PRO A 246 8.29 3.32 -28.60
C PRO A 246 7.05 3.24 -29.50
N PRO A 247 5.82 3.28 -28.94
CA PRO A 247 4.62 3.13 -29.75
C PRO A 247 4.33 4.40 -30.55
N PRO A 248 3.75 4.29 -31.75
CA PRO A 248 3.22 5.45 -32.47
C PRO A 248 1.99 5.98 -31.70
N GLY A 249 2.06 7.21 -31.18
CA GLY A 249 0.96 7.80 -30.41
C GLY A 249 1.02 7.46 -28.92
N THR A 250 -0.09 7.12 -28.28
CA THR A 250 -0.17 6.99 -26.81
C THR A 250 0.41 5.65 -26.31
N MET A 251 1.02 5.66 -25.13
CA MET A 251 1.51 4.44 -24.50
C MET A 251 0.35 3.53 -24.11
N LEU A 252 0.45 2.22 -24.38
CA LEU A 252 -0.58 1.27 -23.93
C LEU A 252 -0.52 1.10 -22.41
N ARG A 253 -1.65 0.73 -21.78
CA ARG A 253 -1.69 0.43 -20.33
C ARG A 253 -0.73 -0.70 -19.94
N ALA A 254 -0.47 -1.64 -20.84
CA ALA A 254 0.48 -2.75 -20.70
C ALA A 254 1.94 -2.36 -21.06
N GLY A 255 2.19 -1.10 -21.40
CA GLY A 255 3.47 -0.65 -21.92
C GLY A 255 3.70 -1.10 -23.37
N PRO A 256 4.90 -0.85 -23.91
CA PRO A 256 5.24 -1.17 -25.29
C PRO A 256 5.54 -2.66 -25.49
N GLU A 257 5.46 -3.09 -26.76
CA GLU A 257 6.02 -4.38 -27.18
C GLU A 257 7.54 -4.39 -27.02
N LEU A 258 8.10 -5.57 -26.73
CA LEU A 258 9.54 -5.72 -26.52
C LEU A 258 10.22 -6.33 -27.74
N THR A 259 11.35 -5.76 -28.14
CA THR A 259 12.34 -6.41 -29.01
C THR A 259 13.33 -7.17 -28.14
N TRP A 260 13.51 -8.46 -28.44
CA TRP A 260 14.47 -9.33 -27.76
C TRP A 260 15.74 -9.50 -28.59
N PHE A 261 16.90 -9.35 -27.96
CA PHE A 261 18.21 -9.35 -28.61
C PHE A 261 18.97 -10.61 -28.26
N GLY A 262 19.17 -11.49 -29.24
CA GLY A 262 19.92 -12.74 -29.06
C GLY A 262 19.23 -13.78 -28.16
N SER A 263 17.99 -13.55 -27.75
CA SER A 263 17.20 -14.49 -26.95
C SER A 263 15.72 -14.43 -27.30
N SER A 264 14.96 -15.45 -26.87
CA SER A 264 13.50 -15.42 -26.85
C SER A 264 12.99 -14.93 -25.48
N PRO A 265 11.74 -14.47 -25.38
CA PRO A 265 11.11 -14.27 -24.08
C PRO A 265 11.18 -15.56 -23.24
N PRO A 266 11.47 -15.48 -21.92
CA PRO A 266 11.43 -16.64 -21.06
C PRO A 266 10.00 -17.18 -20.96
N GLU A 267 9.86 -18.45 -20.60
CA GLU A 267 8.55 -19.06 -20.34
C GLU A 267 7.80 -18.27 -19.24
N GLY A 268 6.49 -18.06 -19.44
CA GLY A 268 5.65 -17.29 -18.51
C GLY A 268 5.89 -15.78 -18.53
N PHE A 269 6.65 -15.24 -19.48
CA PHE A 269 6.82 -13.80 -19.62
C PHE A 269 5.46 -13.09 -19.82
N PRO A 270 5.17 -11.99 -19.09
CA PRO A 270 3.89 -11.32 -19.22
C PRO A 270 3.80 -10.57 -20.55
N THR A 271 2.94 -11.05 -21.45
CA THR A 271 2.67 -10.38 -22.74
C THR A 271 1.62 -9.28 -22.62
N GLY A 272 0.70 -9.38 -21.65
CA GLY A 272 -0.36 -8.39 -21.42
C GLY A 272 -0.59 -8.10 -19.94
N LEU A 273 -1.70 -7.43 -19.65
CA LEU A 273 -2.18 -7.24 -18.28
C LEU A 273 -2.99 -8.47 -17.84
N PRO A 274 -2.84 -8.93 -16.59
CA PRO A 274 -3.71 -9.97 -16.05
C PRO A 274 -5.15 -9.45 -15.93
N VAL A 275 -6.13 -10.34 -16.11
CA VAL A 275 -7.54 -10.03 -15.87
C VAL A 275 -7.72 -9.72 -14.38
N PRO A 276 -8.21 -8.52 -14.02
CA PRO A 276 -8.37 -8.18 -12.62
C PRO A 276 -9.46 -9.00 -11.95
N VAL A 277 -9.23 -9.37 -10.69
CA VAL A 277 -10.23 -10.07 -9.86
C VAL A 277 -11.19 -9.08 -9.20
N PHE A 278 -10.80 -7.81 -9.11
CA PHE A 278 -11.63 -6.75 -8.56
C PHE A 278 -11.28 -5.39 -9.17
N HIS A 279 -12.31 -4.60 -9.41
CA HIS A 279 -12.22 -3.20 -9.77
C HIS A 279 -13.14 -2.39 -8.84
N PRO A 280 -12.63 -1.37 -8.13
CA PRO A 280 -13.47 -0.48 -7.31
C PRO A 280 -14.64 0.10 -8.09
N HIS A 281 -14.45 0.41 -9.38
CA HIS A 281 -15.49 0.94 -10.26
C HIS A 281 -16.67 -0.01 -10.47
N ALA A 282 -16.45 -1.33 -10.34
CA ALA A 282 -17.52 -2.30 -10.43
C ALA A 282 -18.50 -2.23 -9.25
N VAL A 283 -18.05 -1.66 -8.11
CA VAL A 283 -18.86 -1.51 -6.88
C VAL A 283 -19.34 -0.06 -6.71
N LEU A 284 -18.45 0.91 -6.91
CA LEU A 284 -18.71 2.33 -6.64
C LEU A 284 -19.21 3.11 -7.85
N GLY A 285 -19.00 2.61 -9.08
CA GLY A 285 -19.40 3.30 -10.31
C GLY A 285 -18.73 4.66 -10.53
N GLN A 286 -19.28 5.47 -11.43
CA GLN A 286 -18.75 6.81 -11.75
C GLN A 286 -19.01 7.84 -10.66
N HIS A 287 -20.07 7.64 -9.86
CA HIS A 287 -20.48 8.53 -8.77
C HIS A 287 -20.51 7.73 -7.47
N PRO A 288 -19.37 7.57 -6.77
CA PRO A 288 -19.28 6.73 -5.57
C PRO A 288 -20.33 7.06 -4.52
N ALA A 289 -20.56 8.34 -4.26
CA ALA A 289 -21.49 8.84 -3.25
C ALA A 289 -22.92 8.27 -3.42
N GLU A 290 -23.38 8.07 -4.66
CA GLU A 290 -24.70 7.53 -4.96
C GLU A 290 -24.81 6.01 -4.70
N ASN A 291 -23.66 5.32 -4.70
CA ASN A 291 -23.59 3.88 -4.51
C ASN A 291 -23.24 3.48 -3.07
N LEU A 292 -22.79 4.41 -2.22
CA LEU A 292 -22.46 4.12 -0.80
C LEU A 292 -23.61 3.46 -0.02
N PRO A 293 -24.89 3.86 -0.19
CA PRO A 293 -25.99 3.19 0.52
C PRO A 293 -26.11 1.70 0.19
N ARG A 294 -25.66 1.27 -1.01
CA ARG A 294 -25.67 -0.15 -1.40
C ARG A 294 -24.63 -0.98 -0.63
N LEU A 295 -23.66 -0.32 0.00
CA LEU A 295 -22.62 -0.96 0.80
C LEU A 295 -23.05 -1.21 2.25
N GLU A 296 -24.14 -0.61 2.72
CA GLU A 296 -24.59 -0.72 4.12
C GLU A 296 -24.98 -2.16 4.52
N GLY A 297 -25.31 -3.02 3.56
CA GLY A 297 -25.55 -4.46 3.77
C GLY A 297 -24.41 -5.38 3.31
N LEU A 298 -23.32 -4.82 2.78
CA LEU A 298 -22.20 -5.61 2.27
C LEU A 298 -21.32 -6.06 3.42
N GLN A 299 -21.34 -7.36 3.70
CA GLN A 299 -20.40 -7.99 4.63
C GLN A 299 -19.22 -8.55 3.84
N LEU A 300 -18.03 -8.07 4.17
CA LEU A 300 -16.76 -8.56 3.61
C LEU A 300 -16.04 -9.41 4.64
N THR A 301 -15.50 -10.54 4.23
CA THR A 301 -14.83 -11.49 5.13
C THR A 301 -13.34 -11.55 4.82
N GLY A 302 -12.53 -11.49 5.86
CA GLY A 302 -11.10 -11.82 5.80
C GLY A 302 -10.77 -13.01 6.70
N VAL A 303 -9.48 -13.18 7.00
CA VAL A 303 -9.01 -14.28 7.86
C VAL A 303 -9.32 -13.97 9.32
N GLY A 304 -10.34 -14.64 9.87
CA GLY A 304 -10.70 -14.50 11.29
C GLY A 304 -11.59 -13.30 11.61
N TRP A 305 -12.06 -12.54 10.62
CA TRP A 305 -12.89 -11.36 10.83
C TRP A 305 -13.86 -11.11 9.68
N HIS A 306 -14.88 -10.28 9.94
CA HIS A 306 -15.65 -9.62 8.89
C HIS A 306 -15.73 -8.12 9.11
N ALA A 307 -15.89 -7.38 8.02
CA ALA A 307 -16.08 -5.95 7.97
C ALA A 307 -17.43 -5.62 7.34
N GLN A 308 -18.08 -4.59 7.86
CA GLN A 308 -19.31 -4.04 7.31
C GLN A 308 -19.33 -2.51 7.47
N ALA A 309 -20.03 -1.82 6.59
CA ALA A 309 -20.26 -0.40 6.76
C ALA A 309 -21.12 -0.15 8.02
N ASP A 310 -20.81 0.93 8.73
CA ASP A 310 -21.49 1.40 9.93
C ASP A 310 -21.45 2.93 9.96
N GLY A 311 -22.38 3.54 9.23
CA GLY A 311 -22.40 4.98 8.98
C GLY A 311 -21.13 5.43 8.24
N GLY A 312 -20.43 6.41 8.78
CA GLY A 312 -19.16 6.90 8.22
C GLY A 312 -17.94 6.03 8.55
N PHE A 313 -18.13 4.85 9.14
CA PHE A 313 -17.06 3.97 9.60
C PHE A 313 -17.25 2.55 9.06
N THR A 314 -16.18 1.79 9.12
CA THR A 314 -16.17 0.35 8.95
C THR A 314 -16.11 -0.30 10.32
N ARG A 315 -17.13 -1.11 10.61
CA ARG A 315 -17.16 -1.99 11.78
C ARG A 315 -16.45 -3.29 11.44
N ILE A 316 -15.55 -3.69 12.31
CA ILE A 316 -14.88 -4.99 12.24
C ILE A 316 -15.36 -5.84 13.39
N THR A 317 -15.70 -7.09 13.09
CA THR A 317 -16.00 -8.12 14.07
C THR A 317 -14.95 -9.22 13.95
N ASP A 318 -14.22 -9.44 15.04
CA ASP A 318 -13.28 -10.54 15.17
C ASP A 318 -14.01 -11.83 15.58
N PHE A 319 -13.77 -12.93 14.87
CA PHE A 319 -14.45 -14.20 15.12
C PHE A 319 -13.99 -14.87 16.41
N ALA A 320 -12.71 -14.74 16.77
CA ALA A 320 -12.13 -15.43 17.93
C ALA A 320 -12.67 -14.86 19.25
N SER A 321 -12.70 -13.54 19.37
CA SER A 321 -13.18 -12.84 20.57
C SER A 321 -14.67 -12.49 20.52
N GLY A 322 -15.30 -12.53 19.34
CA GLY A 322 -16.66 -12.04 19.11
C GLY A 322 -16.81 -10.52 19.25
N LYS A 323 -15.71 -9.79 19.46
CA LYS A 323 -15.75 -8.33 19.64
C LYS A 323 -16.03 -7.64 18.32
N SER A 324 -16.89 -6.62 18.38
CA SER A 324 -17.28 -5.82 17.24
C SER A 324 -17.19 -4.33 17.53
N PHE A 325 -16.45 -3.59 16.72
CA PHE A 325 -16.17 -2.18 16.96
C PHE A 325 -15.95 -1.41 15.65
N ARG A 326 -16.22 -0.10 15.66
CA ARG A 326 -15.80 0.80 14.58
C ARG A 326 -14.29 0.91 14.59
N ALA A 327 -13.65 0.37 13.56
CA ALA A 327 -12.21 0.18 13.52
C ALA A 327 -11.52 1.12 12.51
N ILE A 328 -12.19 1.46 11.41
CA ILE A 328 -11.63 2.26 10.32
C ILE A 328 -12.66 3.30 9.87
N ALA A 329 -12.24 4.48 9.42
CA ALA A 329 -13.13 5.46 8.81
C ALA A 329 -13.36 5.12 7.33
N GLY A 330 -14.61 5.25 6.84
CA GLY A 330 -14.97 4.97 5.46
C GLY A 330 -15.71 3.64 5.26
N PHE A 331 -15.94 3.30 4.00
CA PHE A 331 -16.79 2.19 3.56
C PHE A 331 -15.94 1.03 3.04
N PRO A 332 -16.14 -0.20 3.52
CA PRO A 332 -15.40 -1.35 3.04
C PRO A 332 -15.93 -1.78 1.66
N ILE A 333 -15.04 -1.91 0.68
CA ILE A 333 -15.42 -2.26 -0.69
C ILE A 333 -14.80 -3.56 -1.19
N TRP A 334 -13.71 -4.02 -0.57
CA TRP A 334 -13.07 -5.28 -0.91
C TRP A 334 -12.22 -5.80 0.25
N ALA A 335 -12.15 -7.11 0.43
CA ALA A 335 -11.32 -7.77 1.44
C ALA A 335 -10.64 -9.02 0.86
N PHE A 336 -9.47 -9.34 1.39
CA PHE A 336 -8.74 -10.58 1.12
C PHE A 336 -7.74 -10.82 2.24
N GLU A 337 -7.79 -12.00 2.86
CA GLU A 337 -6.90 -12.35 3.98
C GLU A 337 -6.94 -11.29 5.10
N GLU A 338 -5.82 -10.65 5.43
CA GLU A 338 -5.76 -9.55 6.41
C GLU A 338 -5.93 -8.15 5.78
N PHE A 339 -6.13 -8.08 4.47
CA PHE A 339 -6.26 -6.82 3.73
C PHE A 339 -7.71 -6.36 3.60
N LEU A 340 -7.89 -5.06 3.73
CA LEU A 340 -9.18 -4.41 3.55
C LEU A 340 -9.00 -3.12 2.75
N LEU A 341 -9.76 -2.99 1.67
CA LEU A 341 -9.81 -1.78 0.86
C LEU A 341 -11.03 -0.96 1.27
N ILE A 342 -10.77 0.29 1.64
CA ILE A 342 -11.75 1.23 2.14
C ILE A 342 -11.89 2.39 1.17
N TYR A 343 -13.12 2.81 0.90
CA TYR A 343 -13.42 4.06 0.23
C TYR A 343 -13.71 5.16 1.24
N LEU A 344 -13.03 6.30 1.12
CA LEU A 344 -13.22 7.47 1.96
C LEU A 344 -12.91 8.74 1.17
N ASP A 345 -13.88 9.66 1.03
CA ASP A 345 -13.70 10.99 0.43
C ASP A 345 -12.91 10.98 -0.90
N GLU A 346 -13.36 10.20 -1.89
CA GLU A 346 -12.71 10.03 -3.21
C GLU A 346 -11.31 9.40 -3.15
N GLN A 347 -10.96 8.76 -2.04
CA GLN A 347 -9.75 7.96 -1.87
C GLN A 347 -10.08 6.48 -1.65
N LEU A 348 -9.11 5.65 -2.00
CA LEU A 348 -9.04 4.22 -1.77
C LEU A 348 -7.87 3.93 -0.84
N ASP A 349 -8.20 3.63 0.41
CA ASP A 349 -7.23 3.31 1.45
C ASP A 349 -7.09 1.80 1.60
N LEU A 350 -5.86 1.30 1.44
CA LEU A 350 -5.52 -0.09 1.69
C LEU A 350 -5.06 -0.25 3.14
N TYR A 351 -5.80 -1.02 3.92
CA TYR A 351 -5.45 -1.39 5.28
C TYR A 351 -4.94 -2.83 5.37
N LEU A 352 -3.99 -3.06 6.28
CA LEU A 352 -3.63 -4.36 6.82
C LEU A 352 -4.17 -4.45 8.26
N LEU A 353 -4.89 -5.52 8.59
CA LEU A 353 -5.45 -5.76 9.91
C LEU A 353 -4.54 -6.69 10.70
N LEU A 354 -3.80 -6.15 11.66
CA LEU A 354 -2.84 -6.91 12.45
C LEU A 354 -3.48 -7.41 13.76
N PRO A 355 -3.32 -8.67 14.16
CA PRO A 355 -3.64 -9.08 15.52
C PRO A 355 -2.78 -8.31 16.55
N PRO A 356 -3.20 -8.20 17.83
CA PRO A 356 -2.36 -7.64 18.88
C PRO A 356 -1.07 -8.46 19.00
N ALA A 357 0.04 -7.78 19.30
CA ALA A 357 1.32 -8.41 19.59
C ALA A 357 1.24 -9.18 20.93
N SER A 358 0.62 -10.34 20.88
CA SER A 358 0.60 -11.36 21.93
C SER A 358 0.41 -12.69 21.21
N ASP A 359 1.48 -13.48 21.20
CA ASP A 359 1.69 -14.82 20.62
C ASP A 359 2.30 -14.89 19.19
N LEU A 360 3.48 -14.28 19.03
CA LEU A 360 4.58 -14.83 18.19
C LEU A 360 5.75 -15.21 19.08
#